data_AF-A0A7Y5NGV6-F1
#
_entry.id   AF-A0A7Y5NGV6-F1
#
_cell.length_a   1.000
_cell.length_b   1.000
_cell.length_c   1.000
_cell.angle_alpha   90.00
_cell.angle_beta   90.00
_cell.angle_gamma   90.00
#
_symmetry.space_group_name_H-M   'P 1'
#
loop_
_entity.id
_entity.type
_entity.pdbx_description
1 polymer ?
#
loop_
_entity_poly.entity_id
_entity_poly.type
_entity_poly.pdbx_seq_one_letter_code
_entity_poly.pdbx_strand_id
1 'polypeptide(L)' 'MNSQDHKTSTGRVVMSRVVRRDQHDRSFDLEFWQKLGAEKRFAAAWQMVKEVQLMRGQDGHQPRLQRSISVLKRRES' A
#
# COMPACT_ATOMS: atom_id res chain seq x y z
N MET A 1 31.16 5.27 5.24
CA MET A 1 29.68 5.28 5.41
C MET A 1 29.08 5.27 4.01
N ASN A 2 28.82 4.11 3.43
CA ASN A 2 28.40 4.02 2.02
C ASN A 2 26.87 4.19 1.95
N SER A 3 26.43 5.42 1.70
CA SER A 3 25.05 5.71 1.31
C SER A 3 24.81 5.11 -0.06
N GLN A 4 24.16 3.96 -0.10
CA GLN A 4 23.56 3.43 -1.32
C GLN A 4 22.39 4.35 -1.66
N ASP A 5 22.65 5.26 -2.60
CA ASP A 5 21.63 6.03 -3.30
C ASP A 5 20.60 5.05 -3.86
N HIS A 6 19.39 5.09 -3.31
CA HIS A 6 18.27 4.30 -3.80
C HIS A 6 17.87 4.88 -5.16
N LYS A 7 18.56 4.44 -6.22
CA LYS A 7 18.25 4.74 -7.61
C LYS A 7 16.82 4.24 -7.87
N THR A 8 15.83 5.13 -7.72
CA THR A 8 14.46 4.85 -8.13
C THR A 8 14.49 4.59 -9.62
N SER A 9 14.38 3.32 -10.01
CA SER A 9 14.27 2.92 -11.40
C SER A 9 13.01 3.59 -11.97
N THR A 10 13.22 4.60 -12.80
CA THR A 10 12.18 5.45 -13.38
C THR A 10 11.35 4.72 -14.46
N GLY A 11 11.64 3.44 -14.71
CA GLY A 11 10.97 2.59 -15.68
C GLY A 11 9.82 1.75 -15.10
N ARG A 12 8.95 1.26 -15.99
CA ARG A 12 7.91 0.28 -15.67
C ARG A 12 8.57 -1.07 -15.33
N VAL A 13 8.32 -1.59 -14.13
CA VAL A 13 8.77 -2.94 -13.73
C VAL A 13 7.74 -3.96 -14.23
N VAL A 14 8.18 -4.90 -15.06
CA VAL A 14 7.37 -6.02 -15.55
C VAL A 14 8.14 -7.31 -15.27
N MET A 15 7.50 -8.26 -14.59
CA MET A 15 8.07 -9.56 -14.27
C MET A 15 7.05 -10.65 -14.62
N SER A 16 7.51 -11.79 -15.13
CA SER A 16 6.68 -12.97 -15.35
C SER A 16 7.48 -14.24 -15.05
N ARG A 17 6.83 -15.26 -14.49
CA ARG A 17 7.42 -16.57 -14.20
C ARG A 17 6.33 -17.64 -14.26
N VAL A 18 6.60 -18.77 -14.92
CA VAL A 18 5.72 -19.94 -14.90
C VAL A 18 6.21 -20.88 -13.81
N VAL A 19 5.34 -21.24 -12.87
CA VAL A 19 5.64 -22.19 -11.79
C VAL A 19 4.52 -23.20 -11.65
N ARG A 20 4.82 -24.38 -11.12
CA ARG A 20 3.79 -25.30 -10.66
C ARG A 20 3.18 -24.78 -9.35
N ARG A 21 1.92 -25.13 -9.09
CA ARG A 21 1.16 -24.61 -7.94
C ARG A 21 1.82 -24.92 -6.60
N ASP A 22 2.40 -26.10 -6.46
CA ASP A 22 3.15 -26.57 -5.28
C ASP A 22 4.48 -25.82 -5.07
N GLN A 23 4.99 -25.15 -6.10
CA GLN A 23 6.25 -24.40 -6.07
C GLN A 23 6.04 -22.88 -5.91
N HIS A 24 4.79 -22.44 -5.69
CA HIS A 24 4.47 -21.01 -5.52
C HIS A 24 4.67 -20.57 -4.06
N ASP A 25 5.88 -20.10 -3.74
CA ASP A 25 6.35 -19.77 -2.38
C ASP A 25 6.35 -18.27 -2.04
N ARG A 26 5.68 -17.42 -2.85
CA ARG A 26 5.62 -15.95 -2.72
C ARG A 26 6.95 -15.20 -2.90
N SER A 27 8.07 -15.90 -3.14
CA SER A 27 9.38 -15.26 -3.36
C SER A 27 9.35 -14.26 -4.51
N PHE A 28 8.65 -14.63 -5.60
CA PHE A 28 8.47 -13.80 -6.78
C PHE A 28 7.69 -12.52 -6.51
N ASP A 29 6.59 -12.63 -5.74
CA ASP A 29 5.79 -11.46 -5.35
C ASP A 29 6.62 -10.50 -4.49
N LEU A 30 7.37 -11.04 -3.52
CA LEU A 30 8.23 -10.24 -2.65
C LEU A 30 9.30 -9.50 -3.44
N GLU A 31 9.97 -10.16 -4.39
CA GLU A 31 10.97 -9.55 -5.25
C GLU A 31 10.38 -8.41 -6.09
N PHE A 32 9.20 -8.64 -6.70
CA PHE A 32 8.49 -7.62 -7.46
C PHE A 32 8.17 -6.39 -6.60
N TRP A 33 7.62 -6.61 -5.41
CA TRP A 33 7.26 -5.52 -4.49
C TRP A 33 8.48 -4.77 -3.95
N GLN A 34 9.61 -5.45 -3.75
CA GLN A 34 10.87 -4.81 -3.36
C GLN A 34 11.41 -3.90 -4.47
N LYS A 35 11.34 -4.31 -5.73
CA LYS A 35 11.78 -3.50 -6.89
C LYS A 35 10.98 -2.21 -7.09
N LEU A 36 9.71 -2.19 -6.72
CA LEU A 36 8.82 -1.03 -6.89
C LEU A 36 9.09 0.13 -5.92
N GLY A 37 9.75 -0.11 -4.79
CA GLY A 37 9.97 0.89 -3.74
C GLY A 37 8.74 1.12 -2.84
N ALA A 38 8.90 1.92 -1.79
CA ALA A 38 7.86 2.13 -0.77
C ALA A 38 6.65 2.91 -1.31
N GLU A 39 6.88 3.94 -2.13
CA GLU A 39 5.83 4.82 -2.65
C GLU A 39 4.81 4.08 -3.51
N LYS A 40 5.29 3.30 -4.51
CA LYS A 40 4.41 2.54 -5.40
C LYS A 40 3.66 1.43 -4.65
N ARG A 41 4.31 0.78 -3.67
CA ARG A 41 3.66 -0.19 -2.77
C ARG A 41 2.51 0.46 -2.00
N PHE A 42 2.75 1.63 -1.42
CA PHE A 42 1.73 2.36 -0.67
C PHE A 42 0.58 2.81 -1.58
N ALA A 43 0.88 3.34 -2.76
CA ALA A 43 -0.13 3.73 -3.73
C ALA A 43 -1.04 2.56 -4.14
N ALA A 44 -0.46 1.38 -4.39
CA ALA A 44 -1.23 0.18 -4.69
C ALA A 44 -2.12 -0.26 -3.51
N ALA A 45 -1.58 -0.24 -2.28
CA ALA A 45 -2.35 -0.53 -1.08
C ALA A 45 -3.52 0.46 -0.89
N TRP A 46 -3.28 1.74 -1.16
CA TRP A 46 -4.31 2.78 -1.06
C TRP A 46 -5.41 2.64 -2.11
N GLN A 47 -5.06 2.18 -3.32
CA GLN A 47 -6.06 1.88 -4.34
C GLN A 47 -7.00 0.77 -3.88
N MET A 48 -6.48 -0.31 -3.28
CA MET A 48 -7.29 -1.40 -2.72
C MET A 48 -8.24 -0.90 -1.62
N VAL A 49 -7.83 0.07 -0.79
CA VAL A 49 -8.71 0.70 0.21
C VAL A 49 -9.90 1.40 -0.44
N LYS A 50 -9.66 2.21 -1.47
CA LYS A 50 -10.74 2.91 -2.20
C LYS A 50 -11.68 1.94 -2.90
N GLU A 51 -11.15 0.86 -3.45
CA GLU A 51 -11.97 -0.20 -4.08
C GLU A 51 -12.90 -0.87 -3.06
N VAL A 52 -12.40 -1.20 -1.87
CA VAL A 52 -13.23 -1.75 -0.79
C VAL A 52 -14.32 -0.77 -0.36
N GLN A 53 -14.03 0.53 -0.30
CA GLN A 53 -15.02 1.56 0.03
C GLN A 53 -16.10 1.64 -1.03
N LEU A 54 -15.72 1.61 -2.31
CA LEU A 54 -16.66 1.57 -3.42
C LEU A 54 -17.55 0.33 -3.37
N MET A 55 -16.98 -0.86 -3.10
CA MET A 55 -17.74 -2.10 -2.94
C MET A 55 -18.72 -2.06 -1.75
N ARG A 56 -18.44 -1.22 -0.74
CA ARG A 56 -19.31 -1.00 0.43
C ARG A 56 -20.37 0.09 0.20
N GLY A 57 -20.51 0.58 -1.03
CA GLY A 57 -21.49 1.62 -1.38
C GLY A 57 -21.11 3.01 -0.89
N GLN A 58 -19.87 3.23 -0.48
CA GLN A 58 -19.34 4.55 -0.24
C GLN A 58 -18.89 5.18 -1.57
N ASP A 59 -18.83 6.50 -1.57
CA ASP A 59 -18.14 7.26 -2.57
C ASP A 59 -16.64 6.94 -2.48
N GLY A 60 -16.09 6.20 -3.46
CA GLY A 60 -14.67 5.79 -3.54
C GLY A 60 -13.64 6.94 -3.60
N HIS A 61 -14.04 8.12 -3.15
CA HIS A 61 -13.22 9.27 -2.83
C HIS A 61 -12.26 8.99 -1.68
N GLN A 62 -11.26 9.86 -1.57
CA GLN A 62 -10.25 9.71 -0.54
C GLN A 62 -10.85 9.92 0.86
N PRO A 63 -10.63 8.98 1.81
CA PRO A 63 -11.06 9.13 3.19
C PRO A 63 -10.56 10.44 3.77
N ARG A 64 -11.47 11.25 4.30
CA ARG A 64 -11.11 12.47 5.01
C ARG A 64 -10.69 12.11 6.42
N LEU A 65 -9.60 12.73 6.88
CA LEU A 65 -9.23 12.70 8.28
C LEU A 65 -10.44 13.14 9.11
N GLN A 66 -10.85 12.34 10.10
CA GLN A 66 -11.94 12.70 10.98
C GLN A 66 -11.53 13.95 11.78
N ARG A 67 -12.12 15.10 11.44
CA ARG A 67 -11.78 16.41 12.04
C ARG A 67 -12.46 16.68 13.38
N SER A 68 -13.37 15.80 13.81
CA SER A 68 -14.03 15.91 15.11
C SER A 68 -13.10 15.36 16.19
N ILE A 69 -12.21 16.21 16.71
CA ILE A 69 -11.50 15.90 17.95
C ILE A 69 -12.46 16.21 19.10
N SER A 70 -13.13 15.20 19.62
CA SER A 70 -13.94 15.36 20.84
C SER A 70 -12.99 15.49 22.03
N VAL A 71 -13.03 16.65 22.72
CA VAL A 71 -12.29 16.85 23.97
C VAL A 71 -13.03 16.11 25.08
N LEU A 72 -12.45 15.00 25.56
CA LEU A 72 -12.88 14.33 26.78
C LEU A 72 -12.54 15.23 27.98
N LYS A 73 -13.54 15.86 28.60
CA LYS A 73 -13.38 16.56 29.87
C LYS A 73 -13.72 15.64 31.04
N ARG A 74 -12.87 15.63 32.06
CA ARG A 74 -13.16 14.97 33.33
C ARG A 74 -14.38 15.65 33.96
N ARG A 75 -15.37 14.86 34.37
CA ARG A 75 -16.51 15.35 35.16
C ARG A 75 -16.00 15.68 36.56
N GLU A 76 -15.99 16.96 36.92
CA GLU A 76 -15.82 17.35 38.32
C GLU A 76 -17.14 17.03 39.04
N SER A 77 -17.02 16.34 40.18
CA SER A 77 -18.14 15.94 41.04
C SER A 77 -18.21 16.86 42.23
#